data_AF-A0A967EHR2-F1
#
_entry.id   AF-A0A967EHR2-F1
#
_cell.length_a   1.000
_cell.length_b   1.000
_cell.length_c   1.000
_cell.angle_alpha   90.00
_cell.angle_beta   90.00
_cell.angle_gamma   90.00
#
_symmetry.space_group_name_H-M   'P 1'
#
loop_
_entity.id
_entity.type
_entity.pdbx_description
1 polymer ?
#
loop_
_entity_poly.entity_id
_entity_poly.type
_entity_poly.pdbx_seq_one_letter_code
_entity_poly.pdbx_strand_id
1 'polypeptide(L)'
;MAEAPVDLPSGDSRWYRTDFQVASPMGGFKLPGADLLTPEGRATAAASYVALIKEAGIEVFAVTDHNSTAMLEEVRTAARTAGLVMFPGMELSTGTGSDGVHLLLLGDPDADIQQLTNEWMKAADFSKDHPAFNDQGQHLPSHRSMIDILDSLPEDTLAIAPHILTENGVASGDSIKESSIKWRCLHHDRLEAVDVGAPNGKSESGFNSKFRARELDNFPAVHRMAYVSTSDAYSPEQLERHTWVRMHKPDLASLRQALLDHEARIFCDWDTRLAGDPDGVKHAYVRSIRLEGLSTSSSTLEVEFDPRITVVIGSRGSGKSTIIQGLRALYGGDTNLPESVHQESARYQEEVFRDATITSSFVESLSSAEDTATWQLASGTQTALDHSLINVRVVSQKELFERTRACLLTLGGG
;
A
#
# COMPACT_ATOMS: atom_id res chain seq x y z
N MET A 1 2.81 14.63 28.12
CA MET A 1 2.00 15.43 27.18
C MET A 1 1.90 14.60 25.92
N ALA A 2 0.70 14.16 25.55
CA ALA A 2 0.51 13.38 24.33
C ALA A 2 0.81 14.29 23.14
N GLU A 3 1.82 13.93 22.33
CA GLU A 3 2.08 14.61 21.06
C GLU A 3 0.87 14.46 20.15
N ALA A 4 0.45 15.57 19.55
CA ALA A 4 -0.64 15.58 18.59
C ALA A 4 -0.27 14.70 17.38
N PRO A 5 -1.21 13.90 16.85
CA PRO A 5 -0.96 13.14 15.63
C PRO A 5 -0.55 14.10 14.51
N VAL A 6 0.42 13.68 13.70
CA VAL A 6 0.78 14.37 12.46
C VAL A 6 -0.48 14.40 11.59
N ASP A 7 -1.08 15.58 11.48
CA ASP A 7 -2.24 15.82 10.62
C ASP A 7 -1.72 15.87 9.17
N LEU A 8 -1.50 14.67 8.60
CA LEU A 8 -1.31 14.53 7.17
C LEU A 8 -2.61 15.02 6.51
N PRO A 9 -2.55 15.90 5.49
CA PRO A 9 -3.76 16.38 4.82
C PRO A 9 -4.63 15.19 4.46
N SER A 10 -5.94 15.30 4.71
CA SER A 10 -6.95 14.30 4.37
C SER A 10 -6.87 13.98 2.89
N GLY A 11 -6.00 13.03 2.54
CA GLY A 11 -5.52 12.81 1.20
C GLY A 11 -5.86 11.41 0.75
N ASP A 12 -6.18 11.30 -0.53
CA ASP A 12 -6.31 10.03 -1.22
C ASP A 12 -5.12 9.10 -0.96
N SER A 13 -5.33 7.79 -1.15
CA SER A 13 -4.22 6.86 -1.14
C SER A 13 -3.15 7.26 -2.15
N ARG A 14 -1.89 7.18 -1.76
CA ARG A 14 -0.73 7.47 -2.63
C ARG A 14 0.30 6.37 -2.53
N TRP A 15 1.30 6.41 -3.41
CA TRP A 15 2.43 5.51 -3.33
C TRP A 15 3.47 6.01 -2.33
N TYR A 16 3.99 5.08 -1.54
CA TYR A 16 5.11 5.30 -0.63
C TYR A 16 6.28 4.45 -1.09
N ARG A 17 7.48 5.04 -1.11
CA ARG A 17 8.71 4.27 -1.28
C ARG A 17 9.13 3.68 0.06
N THR A 18 9.12 2.35 0.16
CA THR A 18 9.27 1.64 1.44
C THR A 18 10.46 0.69 1.49
N ASP A 19 11.04 0.51 2.67
CA ASP A 19 12.03 -0.55 2.94
C ASP A 19 11.80 -1.18 4.31
N PHE A 20 11.47 -2.47 4.33
CA PHE A 20 11.03 -3.16 5.54
C PHE A 20 12.14 -3.94 6.26
N GLN A 21 13.40 -3.81 5.83
CA GLN A 21 14.52 -4.47 6.49
C GLN A 21 15.76 -3.58 6.48
N VAL A 22 15.93 -2.78 7.54
CA VAL A 22 17.09 -1.91 7.72
C VAL A 22 17.62 -2.11 9.14
N ALA A 23 18.91 -2.38 9.28
CA ALA A 23 19.55 -2.43 10.60
C ALA A 23 19.60 -1.02 11.21
N SER A 24 19.47 -0.93 12.53
CA SER A 24 19.75 0.28 13.29
C SER A 24 21.26 0.45 13.51
N PRO A 25 21.73 1.63 13.92
CA PRO A 25 23.12 1.78 14.39
C PRO A 25 23.50 0.81 15.52
N MET A 26 22.56 0.46 16.41
CA MET A 26 22.78 -0.58 17.43
C MET A 26 22.78 -2.00 16.85
N GLY A 27 22.03 -2.24 15.77
CA GLY A 27 22.02 -3.48 15.01
C GLY A 27 23.23 -3.66 14.08
N GLY A 28 24.13 -2.66 14.01
CA GLY A 28 25.36 -2.73 13.21
C GLY A 28 25.34 -1.89 11.94
N PHE A 29 24.33 -1.05 11.73
CA PHE A 29 24.35 -0.07 10.64
C PHE A 29 25.54 0.88 10.80
N LYS A 30 26.36 0.95 9.77
CA LYS A 30 27.62 1.70 9.78
C LYS A 30 27.36 3.20 9.80
N LEU A 31 27.54 3.78 10.97
CA LEU A 31 27.51 5.23 11.18
C LEU A 31 28.82 5.68 11.87
N PRO A 32 29.88 5.97 11.09
CA PRO A 32 31.18 6.30 11.65
C PRO A 32 31.14 7.48 12.61
N GLY A 33 31.72 7.32 13.80
CA GLY A 33 31.79 8.38 14.82
C GLY A 33 30.53 8.55 15.67
N ALA A 34 29.52 7.69 15.51
CA ALA A 34 28.34 7.69 16.37
C ALA A 34 28.68 7.20 17.79
N ASP A 35 28.25 7.95 18.80
CA ASP A 35 28.28 7.49 20.19
C ASP A 35 26.95 6.78 20.49
N LEU A 36 26.99 5.46 20.69
CA LEU A 36 25.81 4.66 21.03
C LEU A 36 25.72 4.34 22.54
N LEU A 37 26.67 4.83 23.34
CA LEU A 37 26.76 4.51 24.77
C LEU A 37 25.94 5.45 25.64
N THR A 38 25.66 6.66 25.15
CA THR A 38 24.88 7.69 25.86
C THR A 38 23.51 7.88 25.23
N PRO A 39 22.46 8.26 26.00
CA PRO A 39 21.16 8.64 25.43
C PRO A 39 21.26 9.77 24.40
N GLU A 40 22.08 10.79 24.68
CA GLU A 40 22.28 11.94 23.78
C GLU A 40 23.01 11.54 22.49
N GLY A 41 24.01 10.66 22.61
CA GLY A 41 24.70 10.08 21.48
C GLY A 41 23.77 9.26 20.59
N ARG A 42 22.94 8.38 21.19
CA ARG A 42 21.96 7.57 20.45
C ARG A 42 20.93 8.43 19.73
N ALA A 43 20.43 9.49 20.36
CA ALA A 43 19.52 10.44 19.72
C ALA A 43 20.18 11.15 18.52
N THR A 44 21.44 11.56 18.65
CA THR A 44 22.21 12.17 17.55
C THR A 44 22.44 11.18 16.41
N ALA A 45 22.82 9.94 16.75
CA ALA A 45 23.03 8.86 15.80
C ALA A 45 21.74 8.54 15.03
N ALA A 46 20.61 8.45 15.72
CA ALA A 46 19.30 8.24 15.12
C ALA A 46 18.92 9.35 14.12
N ALA A 47 19.18 10.61 14.46
CA ALA A 47 18.94 11.73 13.55
C ALA A 47 19.80 11.65 12.27
N SER A 48 21.09 11.34 12.39
CA SER A 48 21.98 11.15 11.23
C SER A 48 21.57 9.93 10.38
N TYR A 49 21.20 8.82 11.03
CA TYR A 49 20.71 7.61 10.38
C TYR A 49 19.43 7.88 9.57
N VAL A 50 18.44 8.55 10.16
CA VAL A 50 17.18 8.91 9.48
C VAL A 50 17.43 9.88 8.32
N ALA A 51 18.41 10.79 8.44
CA ALA A 51 18.77 11.68 7.34
C ALA A 51 19.29 10.91 6.12
N LEU A 52 20.06 9.83 6.32
CA LEU A 52 20.56 8.98 5.25
C LEU A 52 19.43 8.19 4.57
N ILE A 53 18.47 7.66 5.35
CA ILE A 53 17.26 7.01 4.81
C ILE A 53 16.46 8.00 3.95
N LYS A 54 16.30 9.23 4.44
CA LYS A 54 15.60 10.29 3.71
C LYS A 54 16.34 10.67 2.42
N GLU A 55 17.66 10.76 2.45
CA GLU A 55 18.51 11.04 1.28
C GLU A 55 18.41 9.93 0.22
N ALA A 56 18.25 8.67 0.64
CA ALA A 56 17.96 7.55 -0.25
C ALA A 56 16.55 7.62 -0.90
N GLY A 57 15.71 8.55 -0.45
CA GLY A 57 14.35 8.78 -0.94
C GLY A 57 13.33 7.79 -0.37
N ILE A 58 13.64 7.12 0.73
CA ILE A 58 12.72 6.22 1.43
C ILE A 58 11.82 7.06 2.34
N GLU A 59 10.51 6.82 2.26
CA GLU A 59 9.48 7.56 3.00
C GLU A 59 8.96 6.79 4.22
N VAL A 60 8.91 5.47 4.08
CA VAL A 60 8.42 4.53 5.09
C VAL A 60 9.45 3.44 5.24
N PHE A 61 9.88 3.13 6.46
CA PHE A 61 10.86 2.08 6.66
C PHE A 61 10.57 1.27 7.93
N ALA A 62 11.14 0.08 8.03
CA ALA A 62 11.18 -0.66 9.28
C ALA A 62 12.62 -0.84 9.74
N VAL A 63 12.81 -0.72 11.06
CA VAL A 63 14.07 -1.09 11.70
C VAL A 63 13.92 -2.49 12.22
N THR A 64 14.77 -3.41 11.77
CA THR A 64 14.65 -4.85 12.06
C THR A 64 15.99 -5.41 12.50
N ASP A 65 16.39 -5.11 13.74
CA ASP A 65 17.61 -5.68 14.30
C ASP A 65 17.41 -7.15 14.70
N HIS A 66 18.46 -7.96 14.60
CA HIS A 66 18.40 -9.36 15.02
C HIS A 66 18.03 -9.51 16.50
N ASN A 67 16.88 -10.12 16.77
CA ASN A 67 16.33 -10.37 18.11
C ASN A 67 16.29 -9.15 19.06
N SER A 68 16.30 -7.92 18.55
CA SER A 68 16.46 -6.69 19.35
C SER A 68 15.52 -5.57 18.91
N THR A 69 15.15 -4.72 19.86
CA THR A 69 14.38 -3.48 19.67
C THR A 69 15.06 -2.27 20.32
N ALA A 70 16.34 -2.39 20.69
CA ALA A 70 17.01 -1.51 21.64
C ALA A 70 17.14 -0.03 21.23
N MET A 71 16.99 0.30 19.95
CA MET A 71 17.13 1.67 19.41
C MET A 71 15.86 2.19 18.69
N LEU A 72 14.75 1.44 18.78
CA LEU A 72 13.55 1.77 18.02
C LEU A 72 12.90 3.11 18.44
N GLU A 73 12.94 3.47 19.73
CA GLU A 73 12.33 4.73 20.20
C GLU A 73 13.10 5.96 19.74
N GLU A 74 14.43 5.92 19.78
CA GLU A 74 15.29 6.99 19.29
C GLU A 74 15.09 7.19 17.77
N VAL A 75 15.05 6.09 17.00
CA VAL A 75 14.82 6.15 15.56
C VAL A 75 13.41 6.63 15.23
N ARG A 76 12.38 6.17 15.93
CA ARG A 76 10.99 6.63 15.75
C ARG A 76 10.89 8.14 15.95
N THR A 77 11.50 8.66 17.02
CA THR A 77 11.50 10.09 17.32
C THR A 77 12.17 10.89 16.21
N ALA A 78 13.33 10.43 15.73
CA ALA A 78 14.04 11.05 14.61
C ALA A 78 13.24 10.99 13.29
N ALA A 79 12.61 9.86 12.98
CA ALA A 79 11.78 9.65 11.79
C ALA A 79 10.60 10.62 11.75
N ARG A 80 9.85 10.74 12.86
CA ARG A 80 8.74 11.69 12.99
C ARG A 80 9.20 13.13 12.77
N THR A 81 10.34 13.51 13.36
CA THR A 81 10.93 14.84 13.18
C THR A 81 11.30 15.11 11.72
N ALA A 82 11.77 14.09 11.00
CA ALA A 82 12.15 14.19 9.60
C ALA A 82 10.96 14.08 8.61
N GLY A 83 9.74 13.81 9.10
CA GLY A 83 8.55 13.56 8.28
C GLY A 83 8.53 12.19 7.60
N LEU A 84 9.27 11.22 8.13
CA LEU A 84 9.23 9.81 7.71
C LEU A 84 8.36 8.99 8.65
N VAL A 85 7.95 7.80 8.21
CA VAL A 85 7.24 6.83 9.05
C VAL A 85 8.10 5.60 9.26
N MET A 86 8.30 5.25 10.54
CA MET A 86 9.05 4.06 10.94
C MET A 86 8.08 3.02 11.53
N PHE A 87 8.06 1.83 10.95
CA PHE A 87 7.46 0.65 11.57
C PHE A 87 8.46 0.07 12.60
N PRO A 88 8.08 -0.08 13.88
CA PRO A 88 8.88 -0.84 14.83
C PRO A 88 8.96 -2.29 14.36
N GLY A 89 10.16 -2.86 14.34
CA GLY A 89 10.35 -4.23 13.91
C GLY A 89 11.48 -4.96 14.61
N MET A 90 11.57 -6.25 14.31
CA MET A 90 12.61 -7.17 14.78
C MET A 90 12.83 -8.24 13.71
N GLU A 91 14.08 -8.58 13.45
CA GLU A 91 14.41 -9.75 12.64
C GLU A 91 14.68 -10.94 13.57
N LEU A 92 13.75 -11.90 13.61
CA LEU A 92 13.89 -13.10 14.43
C LEU A 92 14.61 -14.20 13.68
N SER A 93 15.65 -14.77 14.30
CA SER A 93 16.21 -16.05 13.87
C SER A 93 15.40 -17.20 14.46
N THR A 94 14.77 -18.02 13.63
CA THR A 94 13.90 -19.12 14.08
C THR A 94 14.65 -20.46 14.17
N GLY A 95 14.09 -21.42 14.91
CA GLY A 95 14.59 -22.80 14.97
C GLY A 95 14.21 -23.66 13.75
N THR A 96 13.73 -23.05 12.67
CA THR A 96 13.32 -23.78 11.46
C THR A 96 14.52 -24.16 10.61
N GLY A 97 14.72 -25.46 10.44
CA GLY A 97 15.81 -26.00 9.62
C GLY A 97 17.18 -25.87 10.27
N SER A 98 18.21 -26.43 9.63
CA SER A 98 19.61 -26.28 10.08
C SER A 98 20.13 -24.86 9.95
N ASP A 99 19.52 -24.07 9.07
CA ASP A 99 20.02 -22.78 8.63
C ASP A 99 19.41 -21.63 9.44
N GLY A 100 18.47 -21.90 10.35
CA GLY A 100 17.84 -20.86 11.18
C GLY A 100 17.11 -19.80 10.36
N VAL A 101 15.95 -20.15 9.80
CA VAL A 101 15.19 -19.25 8.91
C VAL A 101 14.86 -17.93 9.61
N HIS A 102 15.06 -16.80 8.92
CA HIS A 102 14.72 -15.48 9.46
C HIS A 102 13.24 -15.12 9.23
N LEU A 103 12.70 -14.29 10.12
CA LEU A 103 11.35 -13.75 10.07
C LEU A 103 11.35 -12.31 10.54
N LEU A 104 10.92 -11.38 9.68
CA LEU A 104 10.68 -9.99 10.07
C LEU A 104 9.33 -9.91 10.76
N LEU A 105 9.30 -9.27 11.93
CA LEU A 105 8.08 -8.90 12.63
C LEU A 105 7.96 -7.39 12.63
N LEU A 106 6.80 -6.89 12.21
CA LEU A 106 6.48 -5.45 12.18
C LEU A 106 5.25 -5.18 13.05
N GLY A 107 5.35 -4.15 13.89
CA GLY A 107 4.22 -3.57 14.61
C GLY A 107 3.74 -2.28 13.95
N ASP A 108 2.58 -1.78 14.38
CA ASP A 108 2.08 -0.49 13.92
C ASP A 108 3.04 0.67 14.30
N PRO A 109 3.24 1.70 13.45
CA PRO A 109 4.14 2.81 13.76
C PRO A 109 3.89 3.49 15.11
N ASP A 110 2.64 3.52 15.56
CA ASP A 110 2.22 4.16 16.81
C ASP A 110 2.11 3.19 18.00
N ALA A 111 2.45 1.90 17.82
CA ALA A 111 2.37 0.88 18.87
C ALA A 111 3.41 1.07 20.01
N ASP A 112 3.11 0.52 21.18
CA ASP A 112 4.04 0.45 22.31
C ASP A 112 5.17 -0.55 21.99
N ILE A 113 6.39 -0.04 21.79
CA ILE A 113 7.56 -0.86 21.45
C ILE A 113 7.91 -1.85 22.56
N GLN A 114 7.74 -1.47 23.82
CA GLN A 114 8.04 -2.36 24.93
C GLN A 114 7.05 -3.52 24.99
N GLN A 115 5.77 -3.26 24.72
CA GLN A 115 4.77 -4.31 24.59
C GLN A 115 5.10 -5.26 23.43
N LEU A 116 5.34 -4.73 22.24
CA LEU A 116 5.74 -5.52 21.06
C LEU A 116 6.97 -6.39 21.36
N THR A 117 7.99 -5.80 21.99
CA THR A 117 9.19 -6.53 22.41
C THR A 117 8.85 -7.70 23.32
N ASN A 118 8.04 -7.49 24.35
CA ASN A 118 7.65 -8.55 25.28
C ASN A 118 6.87 -9.67 24.58
N GLU A 119 5.99 -9.32 23.66
CA GLU A 119 5.16 -10.26 22.92
C GLU A 119 5.97 -11.08 21.90
N TRP A 120 6.87 -10.45 21.15
CA TRP A 120 7.75 -11.12 20.20
C TRP A 120 8.75 -12.04 20.90
N MET A 121 9.35 -11.58 22.00
CA MET A 121 10.26 -12.41 22.81
C MET A 121 9.53 -13.61 23.41
N LYS A 122 8.27 -13.45 23.83
CA LYS A 122 7.41 -14.54 24.30
C LYS A 122 7.03 -15.49 23.16
N ALA A 123 6.70 -14.98 21.98
CA ALA A 123 6.39 -15.81 20.81
C ALA A 123 7.60 -16.66 20.37
N ALA A 124 8.82 -16.10 20.46
CA ALA A 124 10.07 -16.81 20.23
C ALA A 124 10.53 -17.69 21.41
N ASP A 125 9.85 -17.63 22.56
CA ASP A 125 10.22 -18.30 23.82
C ASP A 125 11.70 -18.09 24.20
N PHE A 126 12.17 -16.85 24.04
CA PHE A 126 13.48 -16.46 24.54
C PHE A 126 13.42 -16.27 26.06
N SER A 127 14.38 -16.86 26.76
CA SER A 127 14.44 -16.90 28.21
C SER A 127 15.89 -17.00 28.68
N LYS A 128 16.12 -17.17 29.99
CA LYS A 128 17.48 -17.44 30.51
C LYS A 128 18.03 -18.79 30.04
N ASP A 129 17.15 -19.77 29.85
CA ASP A 129 17.53 -21.12 29.40
C ASP A 129 17.66 -21.19 27.88
N HIS A 130 16.98 -20.28 27.17
CA HIS A 130 17.04 -20.11 25.71
C HIS A 130 17.31 -18.63 25.36
N PRO A 131 18.54 -18.13 25.55
CA PRO A 131 18.82 -16.71 25.39
C PRO A 131 18.80 -16.29 23.92
N ALA A 132 18.36 -15.05 23.66
CA ALA A 132 18.36 -14.44 22.33
C ALA A 132 19.76 -14.08 21.81
N PHE A 133 20.75 -13.99 22.70
CA PHE A 133 22.13 -13.65 22.41
C PHE A 133 23.08 -14.52 23.23
N ASN A 134 24.26 -14.81 22.67
CA ASN A 134 25.34 -15.44 23.42
C ASN A 134 26.13 -14.41 24.26
N ASP A 135 27.09 -14.88 25.05
CA ASP A 135 27.94 -14.03 25.91
C ASP A 135 28.78 -12.99 25.13
N GLN A 136 28.93 -13.16 23.81
CA GLN A 136 29.66 -12.26 22.92
C GLN A 136 28.71 -11.26 22.22
N GLY A 137 27.41 -11.30 22.51
CA GLY A 137 26.41 -10.44 21.90
C GLY A 137 25.98 -10.87 20.50
N GLN A 138 26.34 -12.07 20.05
CA GLN A 138 25.84 -12.61 18.78
C GLN A 138 24.44 -13.17 19.00
N HIS A 139 23.52 -12.86 18.09
CA HIS A 139 22.15 -13.38 18.16
C HIS A 139 22.14 -14.91 18.04
N LEU A 140 21.19 -15.55 18.71
CA LEU A 140 20.96 -16.99 18.69
C LEU A 140 19.56 -17.28 18.13
N PRO A 141 19.38 -18.39 17.39
CA PRO A 141 18.06 -18.78 16.94
C PRO A 141 17.18 -19.17 18.13
N SER A 142 15.89 -18.87 18.02
CA SER A 142 14.87 -19.48 18.86
C SER A 142 14.89 -21.00 18.70
N HIS A 143 14.54 -21.73 19.76
CA HIS A 143 14.31 -23.18 19.65
C HIS A 143 12.94 -23.51 19.03
N ARG A 144 12.05 -22.52 18.90
CA ARG A 144 10.73 -22.67 18.28
C ARG A 144 10.84 -22.56 16.77
N SER A 145 10.03 -23.33 16.06
CA SER A 145 9.93 -23.19 14.62
C SER A 145 9.19 -21.90 14.25
N MET A 146 9.42 -21.42 13.03
CA MET A 146 8.68 -20.33 12.41
C MET A 146 7.16 -20.56 12.47
N ILE A 147 6.67 -21.80 12.31
CA ILE A 147 5.23 -22.10 12.44
C ILE A 147 4.76 -21.83 13.86
N ASP A 148 5.48 -22.36 14.85
CA ASP A 148 5.12 -22.18 16.26
C ASP A 148 5.12 -20.71 16.67
N ILE A 149 6.08 -19.95 16.14
CA ILE A 149 6.19 -18.50 16.34
C ILE A 149 4.98 -17.81 15.69
N LEU A 150 4.70 -18.08 14.40
CA LEU A 150 3.57 -17.51 13.67
C LEU A 150 2.22 -17.80 14.34
N ASP A 151 2.00 -19.01 14.85
CA ASP A 151 0.80 -19.41 15.61
C ASP A 151 0.65 -18.64 16.94
N SER A 152 1.75 -18.11 17.47
CA SER A 152 1.79 -17.41 18.76
C SER A 152 1.85 -15.89 18.62
N LEU A 153 1.92 -15.37 17.39
CA LEU A 153 2.03 -13.93 17.16
C LEU A 153 0.73 -13.21 17.54
N PRO A 154 0.82 -12.03 18.19
CA PRO A 154 -0.31 -11.13 18.37
C PRO A 154 -0.95 -10.71 17.03
N GLU A 155 -2.26 -10.43 17.03
CA GLU A 155 -2.99 -9.99 15.83
C GLU A 155 -2.44 -8.70 15.21
N ASP A 156 -1.89 -7.81 16.02
CA ASP A 156 -1.25 -6.55 15.66
C ASP A 156 0.23 -6.69 15.26
N THR A 157 0.69 -7.90 14.95
CA THR A 157 2.00 -8.16 14.33
C THR A 157 1.84 -8.67 12.91
N LEU A 158 2.49 -7.98 11.96
CA LEU A 158 2.66 -8.44 10.57
C LEU A 158 3.98 -9.19 10.45
N ALA A 159 3.98 -10.31 9.71
CA ALA A 159 5.18 -11.13 9.50
C ALA A 159 5.56 -11.22 8.02
N ILE A 160 6.85 -11.01 7.74
CA ILE A 160 7.45 -11.10 6.39
C ILE A 160 8.62 -12.07 6.45
N ALA A 161 8.70 -13.04 5.54
CA ALA A 161 9.91 -13.84 5.40
C ALA A 161 10.91 -13.10 4.49
N PRO A 162 12.06 -12.64 4.99
CA PRO A 162 13.04 -11.92 4.19
C PRO A 162 13.84 -12.89 3.30
N HIS A 163 14.41 -12.39 2.21
CA HIS A 163 15.43 -13.03 1.38
C HIS A 163 15.24 -14.56 1.21
N ILE A 164 14.02 -14.98 0.87
CA ILE A 164 13.59 -16.38 1.04
C ILE A 164 14.37 -17.36 0.17
N LEU A 165 14.95 -16.88 -0.93
CA LEU A 165 15.64 -17.70 -1.94
C LEU A 165 17.16 -17.78 -1.73
N THR A 166 17.69 -17.15 -0.68
CA THR A 166 19.12 -17.14 -0.32
C THR A 166 19.37 -17.77 1.05
N GLU A 167 20.60 -17.65 1.58
CA GLU A 167 20.95 -18.18 2.91
C GLU A 167 19.95 -17.72 3.99
N ASN A 168 19.65 -18.60 4.95
CA ASN A 168 18.65 -18.42 6.01
C ASN A 168 17.22 -18.09 5.49
N GLY A 169 16.97 -18.27 4.20
CA GLY A 169 15.66 -18.12 3.58
C GLY A 169 14.78 -19.38 3.72
N VAL A 170 13.48 -19.17 3.88
CA VAL A 170 12.50 -20.27 3.99
C VAL A 170 12.37 -21.09 2.69
N ALA A 171 12.89 -20.59 1.57
CA ALA A 171 12.86 -21.20 0.25
C ALA A 171 14.25 -21.50 -0.34
N SER A 172 15.29 -21.49 0.51
CA SER A 172 16.69 -21.63 0.08
C SER A 172 17.03 -23.02 -0.48
N GLY A 173 17.87 -23.08 -1.52
CA GLY A 173 18.56 -24.29 -1.97
C GLY A 173 17.68 -25.49 -2.36
N ASP A 174 16.54 -25.27 -3.02
CA ASP A 174 15.56 -26.31 -3.39
C ASP A 174 15.06 -27.16 -2.18
N SER A 175 15.17 -26.62 -0.96
CA SER A 175 14.84 -27.35 0.28
C SER A 175 13.33 -27.48 0.54
N ILE A 176 12.49 -26.85 -0.27
CA ILE A 176 11.04 -26.90 -0.15
C ILE A 176 10.49 -28.17 -0.79
N LYS A 177 10.18 -29.15 0.05
CA LYS A 177 9.39 -30.34 -0.31
C LYS A 177 8.01 -30.22 0.31
N GLU A 178 6.98 -30.76 -0.32
CA GLU A 178 5.58 -30.66 0.14
C GLU A 178 5.38 -31.10 1.61
N SER A 179 6.16 -32.08 2.08
CA SER A 179 6.13 -32.56 3.47
C SER A 179 7.04 -31.78 4.44
N SER A 180 7.79 -30.80 3.96
CA SER A 180 8.76 -30.06 4.76
C SER A 180 8.11 -28.98 5.63
N ILE A 181 8.73 -28.65 6.75
CA ILE A 181 8.31 -27.53 7.58
C ILE A 181 8.36 -26.20 6.82
N LYS A 182 9.36 -26.01 5.94
CA LYS A 182 9.53 -24.84 5.07
C LYS A 182 8.33 -24.65 4.12
N TRP A 183 7.81 -25.75 3.54
CA TRP A 183 6.57 -25.72 2.75
C TRP A 183 5.38 -25.21 3.57
N ARG A 184 5.19 -25.76 4.78
CA ARG A 184 4.10 -25.36 5.68
C ARG A 184 4.21 -23.89 6.10
N CYS A 185 5.43 -23.37 6.30
CA CYS A 185 5.65 -21.96 6.61
C CYS A 185 5.11 -21.05 5.49
N LEU A 186 5.42 -21.37 4.23
CA LEU A 186 4.91 -20.61 3.07
C LEU A 186 3.38 -20.73 2.87
N HIS A 187 2.76 -21.72 3.51
CA HIS A 187 1.31 -21.91 3.48
C HIS A 187 0.59 -21.34 4.71
N HIS A 188 1.32 -20.73 5.64
CA HIS A 188 0.76 -20.20 6.88
C HIS A 188 0.04 -18.87 6.66
N ASP A 189 -1.19 -18.71 7.16
CA ASP A 189 -2.00 -17.51 6.92
C ASP A 189 -1.46 -16.26 7.63
N ARG A 190 -0.65 -16.44 8.68
CA ARG A 190 0.08 -15.35 9.37
C ARG A 190 1.36 -14.90 8.66
N LEU A 191 1.80 -15.59 7.61
CA LEU A 191 2.91 -15.14 6.77
C LEU A 191 2.35 -14.28 5.64
N GLU A 192 2.41 -12.96 5.81
CA GLU A 192 1.64 -12.02 4.99
C GLU A 192 2.40 -11.57 3.73
N ALA A 193 3.74 -11.59 3.75
CA ALA A 193 4.57 -11.29 2.59
C ALA A 193 5.90 -12.04 2.61
N VAL A 194 6.58 -12.04 1.47
CA VAL A 194 7.92 -12.59 1.32
C VAL A 194 8.81 -11.66 0.50
N ASP A 195 10.09 -11.55 0.84
CA ASP A 195 11.11 -10.98 -0.03
C ASP A 195 11.77 -12.07 -0.87
N VAL A 196 11.65 -11.94 -2.18
CA VAL A 196 12.15 -12.90 -3.17
C VAL A 196 13.48 -12.46 -3.78
N GLY A 197 14.06 -11.35 -3.32
CA GLY A 197 15.25 -10.75 -3.91
C GLY A 197 15.01 -10.19 -5.32
N ALA A 198 16.02 -9.53 -5.87
CA ALA A 198 15.97 -9.04 -7.25
C ALA A 198 16.36 -10.15 -8.25
N PRO A 199 15.84 -10.10 -9.48
CA PRO A 199 16.35 -10.92 -10.58
C PRO A 199 17.83 -10.63 -10.85
N ASN A 200 18.66 -11.66 -10.95
CA ASN A 200 20.10 -11.54 -11.24
C ASN A 200 20.40 -11.32 -12.74
N GLY A 201 19.75 -10.34 -13.37
CA GLY A 201 19.96 -10.03 -14.79
C GLY A 201 19.60 -11.17 -15.77
N LYS A 202 19.86 -10.96 -17.07
CA LYS A 202 19.40 -11.82 -18.18
C LYS A 202 20.11 -13.19 -18.22
N SER A 203 19.70 -14.14 -17.38
CA SER A 203 19.72 -15.60 -17.63
C SER A 203 19.42 -16.37 -16.34
N GLU A 204 18.43 -15.94 -15.55
CA GLU A 204 18.03 -16.75 -14.41
C GLU A 204 17.06 -17.84 -14.84
N SER A 205 17.47 -19.09 -14.64
CA SER A 205 16.67 -20.29 -14.93
C SER A 205 16.63 -21.16 -13.69
N GLY A 206 15.61 -22.02 -13.60
CA GLY A 206 15.43 -22.91 -12.44
C GLY A 206 14.42 -22.37 -11.43
N PHE A 207 14.47 -22.90 -10.21
CA PHE A 207 13.47 -22.70 -9.17
C PHE A 207 13.25 -21.22 -8.81
N ASN A 208 14.33 -20.49 -8.49
CA ASN A 208 14.25 -19.09 -8.06
C ASN A 208 13.60 -18.17 -9.10
N SER A 209 13.97 -18.34 -10.38
CA SER A 209 13.39 -17.58 -11.50
C SER A 209 11.90 -17.85 -11.65
N LYS A 210 11.49 -19.14 -11.62
CA LYS A 210 10.08 -19.54 -11.67
C LYS A 210 9.29 -19.07 -10.45
N PHE A 211 9.89 -19.08 -9.25
CA PHE A 211 9.26 -18.59 -8.03
C PHE A 211 8.95 -17.10 -8.16
N ARG A 212 9.94 -16.28 -8.57
CA ARG A 212 9.76 -14.84 -8.81
C ARG A 212 8.74 -14.54 -9.90
N ALA A 213 8.75 -15.32 -10.98
CA ALA A 213 7.78 -15.18 -12.07
C ALA A 213 6.37 -15.71 -11.70
N ARG A 214 6.20 -16.36 -10.54
CA ARG A 214 4.98 -17.07 -10.13
C ARG A 214 4.57 -18.17 -11.12
N GLU A 215 5.56 -18.86 -11.71
CA GLU A 215 5.43 -19.91 -12.72
C GLU A 215 5.71 -21.32 -12.17
N LEU A 216 5.53 -21.52 -10.86
CA LEU A 216 5.67 -22.83 -10.21
C LEU A 216 4.32 -23.57 -10.19
N ASP A 217 4.11 -24.47 -11.16
CA ASP A 217 2.84 -25.20 -11.34
C ASP A 217 2.35 -25.94 -10.09
N ASN A 218 3.28 -26.45 -9.27
CA ASN A 218 2.98 -27.22 -8.06
C ASN A 218 3.23 -26.39 -6.79
N PHE A 219 3.01 -25.07 -6.81
CA PHE A 219 3.22 -24.19 -5.65
C PHE A 219 2.09 -23.17 -5.49
N PRO A 220 0.88 -23.56 -5.06
CA PRO A 220 -0.28 -22.65 -5.06
C PRO A 220 -0.08 -21.39 -4.21
N ALA A 221 0.75 -21.45 -3.17
CA ALA A 221 1.09 -20.29 -2.36
C ALA A 221 1.74 -19.13 -3.17
N VAL A 222 2.50 -19.39 -4.24
CA VAL A 222 3.15 -18.30 -5.01
C VAL A 222 2.15 -17.36 -5.67
N HIS A 223 0.91 -17.81 -5.92
CA HIS A 223 -0.10 -16.96 -6.56
C HIS A 223 -0.80 -16.03 -5.56
N ARG A 224 -0.82 -16.37 -4.27
CA ARG A 224 -1.50 -15.58 -3.22
C ARG A 224 -0.57 -14.69 -2.41
N MET A 225 0.74 -14.95 -2.44
CA MET A 225 1.70 -14.25 -1.59
C MET A 225 2.04 -12.88 -2.16
N ALA A 226 2.04 -11.85 -1.31
CA ALA A 226 2.62 -10.56 -1.68
C ALA A 226 4.15 -10.67 -1.71
N TYR A 227 4.76 -10.13 -2.78
CA TYR A 227 6.21 -10.02 -2.87
C TYR A 227 6.60 -8.61 -2.50
N VAL A 228 7.53 -8.49 -1.55
CA VAL A 228 8.19 -7.24 -1.21
C VAL A 228 9.66 -7.33 -1.61
N SER A 229 10.31 -6.18 -1.60
CA SER A 229 11.72 -6.01 -1.84
C SER A 229 12.29 -5.14 -0.73
N THR A 230 13.25 -5.71 0.00
CA THR A 230 13.93 -5.07 1.12
C THR A 230 15.43 -4.97 0.83
N SER A 231 16.12 -4.05 1.52
CA SER A 231 17.56 -3.86 1.33
C SER A 231 18.44 -4.77 2.17
N ASP A 232 17.97 -5.15 3.36
CA ASP A 232 18.81 -5.77 4.40
C ASP A 232 20.06 -4.92 4.66
N ALA A 233 19.87 -3.60 4.76
CA ALA A 233 20.97 -2.64 4.78
C ALA A 233 21.64 -2.50 6.15
N TYR A 234 22.97 -2.56 6.13
CA TYR A 234 23.89 -2.27 7.23
C TYR A 234 24.82 -1.09 6.92
N SER A 235 24.63 -0.40 5.80
CA SER A 235 25.35 0.83 5.48
C SER A 235 24.55 1.71 4.51
N PRO A 236 24.87 3.02 4.40
CA PRO A 236 24.15 3.94 3.52
C PRO A 236 24.14 3.50 2.06
N GLU A 237 25.23 2.89 1.60
CA GLU A 237 25.38 2.42 0.22
C GLU A 237 24.47 1.23 -0.12
N GLN A 238 23.89 0.58 0.90
CA GLN A 238 22.99 -0.57 0.72
C GLN A 238 21.51 -0.16 0.62
N LEU A 239 21.17 1.12 0.84
CA LEU A 239 19.80 1.66 0.80
C LEU A 239 19.29 1.84 -0.66
N GLU A 240 19.40 0.81 -1.48
CA GLU A 240 19.03 0.86 -2.91
C GLU A 240 17.68 0.17 -3.20
N ARG A 241 17.45 -0.98 -2.55
CA ARG A 241 16.24 -1.81 -2.75
C ARG A 241 15.06 -1.23 -1.99
N HIS A 242 13.88 -1.32 -2.59
CA HIS A 242 12.67 -0.76 -2.02
C HIS A 242 11.42 -1.41 -2.64
N THR A 243 10.29 -1.22 -1.96
CA THR A 243 8.96 -1.57 -2.44
C THR A 243 8.13 -0.30 -2.55
N TRP A 244 7.43 -0.10 -3.66
CA TRP A 244 6.36 0.88 -3.75
C TRP A 244 5.09 0.25 -3.20
N VAL A 245 4.50 0.90 -2.19
CA VAL A 245 3.28 0.45 -1.53
C VAL A 245 2.23 1.56 -1.59
N ARG A 246 1.05 1.27 -2.14
CA ARG A 246 -0.06 2.24 -2.16
C ARG A 246 -0.87 2.14 -0.88
N MET A 247 -0.83 3.19 -0.06
CA MET A 247 -1.52 3.26 1.23
C MET A 247 -2.27 4.58 1.38
N HIS A 248 -3.34 4.59 2.18
CA HIS A 248 -3.98 5.83 2.61
C HIS A 248 -3.15 6.50 3.71
N LYS A 249 -2.93 5.78 4.81
CA LYS A 249 -1.96 6.10 5.86
C LYS A 249 -0.93 4.98 5.91
N PRO A 250 0.37 5.25 6.12
CA PRO A 250 1.37 4.21 6.28
C PRO A 250 1.26 3.57 7.68
N ASP A 251 0.18 2.82 7.93
CA ASP A 251 -0.07 2.05 9.15
C ASP A 251 -0.19 0.54 8.86
N LEU A 252 -0.26 -0.29 9.90
CA LEU A 252 -0.26 -1.74 9.73
C LEU A 252 -1.49 -2.23 8.96
N ALA A 253 -2.64 -1.60 9.20
CA ALA A 253 -3.90 -1.94 8.54
C ALA A 253 -3.84 -1.64 7.03
N SER A 254 -3.32 -0.48 6.63
CA SER A 254 -3.18 -0.11 5.23
C SER A 254 -2.14 -0.96 4.51
N LEU A 255 -1.03 -1.30 5.18
CA LEU A 255 -0.05 -2.23 4.64
C LEU A 255 -0.68 -3.60 4.38
N ARG A 256 -1.43 -4.17 5.34
CA ARG A 256 -2.19 -5.42 5.15
C ARG A 256 -3.13 -5.38 3.96
N GLN A 257 -3.90 -4.29 3.82
CA GLN A 257 -4.78 -4.11 2.66
C GLN A 257 -3.99 -4.06 1.35
N ALA A 258 -2.81 -3.43 1.34
CA ALA A 258 -1.93 -3.41 0.17
C ALA A 258 -1.38 -4.81 -0.17
N LEU A 259 -1.01 -5.62 0.82
CA LEU A 259 -0.53 -6.99 0.61
C LEU A 259 -1.63 -7.92 0.10
N LEU A 260 -2.88 -7.76 0.56
CA LEU A 260 -4.02 -8.54 0.06
C LEU A 260 -4.34 -8.26 -1.41
N ASP A 261 -4.06 -7.04 -1.89
CA ASP A 261 -4.27 -6.59 -3.26
C ASP A 261 -2.92 -6.25 -3.93
N HIS A 262 -1.93 -7.13 -3.72
CA HIS A 262 -0.55 -6.87 -4.11
C HIS A 262 -0.37 -6.64 -5.62
N GLU A 263 -1.25 -7.18 -6.46
CA GLU A 263 -1.20 -6.95 -7.91
C GLU A 263 -1.41 -5.48 -8.27
N ALA A 264 -2.27 -4.77 -7.54
CA ALA A 264 -2.59 -3.36 -7.80
C ALA A 264 -1.83 -2.38 -6.90
N ARG A 265 -1.35 -2.82 -5.73
CA ARG A 265 -0.85 -1.93 -4.66
C ARG A 265 0.60 -2.14 -4.26
N ILE A 266 1.29 -3.12 -4.83
CA ILE A 266 2.68 -3.44 -4.53
C ILE A 266 3.50 -3.55 -5.81
N PHE A 267 4.57 -2.77 -5.90
CA PHE A 267 5.60 -2.91 -6.94
C PHE A 267 6.98 -2.97 -6.30
N CYS A 268 7.69 -4.08 -6.47
CA CYS A 268 9.11 -4.14 -6.12
C CYS A 268 9.93 -3.22 -7.04
N ASP A 269 11.11 -2.77 -6.60
CA ASP A 269 12.02 -1.92 -7.38
C ASP A 269 12.37 -2.49 -8.78
N TRP A 270 12.34 -3.81 -8.92
CA TRP A 270 12.61 -4.54 -10.16
C TRP A 270 11.34 -4.91 -10.97
N ASP A 271 10.16 -4.46 -10.55
CA ASP A 271 8.89 -4.78 -11.21
C ASP A 271 8.73 -4.02 -12.53
N THR A 272 8.60 -4.75 -13.64
CA THR A 272 8.51 -4.19 -14.98
C THR A 272 7.17 -3.54 -15.30
N ARG A 273 6.15 -3.75 -14.46
CA ARG A 273 4.84 -3.07 -14.59
C ARG A 273 4.95 -1.59 -14.27
N LEU A 274 5.96 -1.19 -13.49
CA LEU A 274 6.20 0.19 -13.10
C LEU A 274 6.87 0.98 -14.24
N ALA A 275 6.11 1.83 -14.92
CA ALA A 275 6.60 2.68 -16.01
C ALA A 275 6.68 4.17 -15.58
N GLY A 276 7.66 4.47 -14.72
CA GLY A 276 7.92 5.81 -14.18
C GLY A 276 7.33 6.01 -12.78
N ASP A 277 7.00 7.27 -12.46
CA ASP A 277 6.36 7.63 -11.18
C ASP A 277 4.99 6.94 -11.04
N PRO A 278 4.77 6.10 -10.00
CA PRO A 278 3.52 5.40 -9.79
C PRO A 278 2.35 6.32 -9.41
N ASP A 279 2.63 7.52 -8.90
CA ASP A 279 1.60 8.53 -8.64
C ASP A 279 1.24 9.36 -9.88
N GLY A 280 2.05 9.29 -10.94
CA GLY A 280 1.82 9.98 -12.21
C GLY A 280 0.56 9.53 -12.95
N VAL A 281 -0.46 10.37 -12.99
CA VAL A 281 -1.68 10.14 -13.77
C VAL A 281 -1.49 10.62 -15.20
N LYS A 282 -1.59 9.72 -16.18
CA LYS A 282 -1.30 10.02 -17.61
C LYS A 282 -2.55 10.23 -18.47
N HIS A 283 -3.74 10.22 -17.87
CA HIS A 283 -5.02 10.41 -18.57
C HIS A 283 -5.79 11.58 -17.96
N ALA A 284 -6.77 12.09 -18.70
CA ALA A 284 -7.67 13.12 -18.19
C ALA A 284 -8.60 12.51 -17.14
N TYR A 285 -9.03 13.30 -16.15
CA TYR A 285 -9.96 12.84 -15.13
C TYR A 285 -10.79 13.99 -14.56
N VAL A 286 -11.95 13.65 -14.01
CA VAL A 286 -12.75 14.56 -13.21
C VAL A 286 -12.20 14.54 -11.80
N ARG A 287 -11.83 15.69 -11.25
CA ARG A 287 -11.27 15.81 -9.90
C ARG A 287 -12.36 15.91 -8.85
N SER A 288 -13.42 16.66 -9.15
CA SER A 288 -14.54 16.82 -8.22
C SER A 288 -15.81 17.24 -8.92
N ILE A 289 -16.95 17.02 -8.28
CA ILE A 289 -18.24 17.59 -8.65
C ILE A 289 -18.92 18.19 -7.43
N ARG A 290 -19.49 19.37 -7.60
CA ARG A 290 -20.22 20.14 -6.61
C ARG A 290 -21.59 20.50 -7.15
N LEU A 291 -22.64 20.19 -6.40
CA LEU A 291 -24.03 20.42 -6.77
C LEU A 291 -24.69 21.29 -5.71
N GLU A 292 -25.05 22.51 -6.08
CA GLU A 292 -25.72 23.50 -5.23
C GLU A 292 -27.13 23.76 -5.74
N GLY A 293 -28.08 24.12 -4.86
CA GLY A 293 -29.45 24.46 -5.26
C GLY A 293 -30.31 23.27 -5.71
N LEU A 294 -30.04 22.06 -5.20
CA LEU A 294 -30.85 20.87 -5.48
C LEU A 294 -32.26 21.02 -4.89
N SER A 295 -33.31 20.72 -5.66
CA SER A 295 -34.69 20.82 -5.14
C SER A 295 -34.98 19.82 -4.01
N THR A 296 -34.21 18.74 -3.96
CA THR A 296 -34.34 17.64 -2.99
C THR A 296 -33.47 17.81 -1.74
N SER A 297 -32.56 18.80 -1.72
CA SER A 297 -31.65 19.02 -0.60
C SER A 297 -31.24 20.49 -0.50
N SER A 298 -31.35 21.06 0.70
CA SER A 298 -30.83 22.40 0.99
C SER A 298 -29.32 22.44 1.19
N SER A 299 -28.66 21.29 1.36
CA SER A 299 -27.20 21.22 1.47
C SER A 299 -26.54 20.98 0.12
N THR A 300 -25.39 21.62 -0.09
CA THR A 300 -24.48 21.32 -1.20
C THR A 300 -24.02 19.87 -1.13
N LEU A 301 -24.04 19.18 -2.28
CA LEU A 301 -23.45 17.85 -2.45
C LEU A 301 -22.11 18.02 -3.16
N GLU A 302 -21.02 17.67 -2.49
CA GLU A 302 -19.66 17.78 -3.02
C GLU A 302 -18.95 16.43 -2.91
N VAL A 303 -18.29 16.03 -3.99
CA VAL A 303 -17.58 14.75 -4.10
C VAL A 303 -16.28 14.97 -4.83
N GLU A 304 -15.17 14.54 -4.24
CA GLU A 304 -13.87 14.40 -4.90
C GLU A 304 -13.70 12.99 -5.44
N PHE A 305 -12.96 12.84 -6.54
CA PHE A 305 -12.73 11.56 -7.19
C PHE A 305 -11.23 11.27 -7.26
N ASP A 306 -10.83 10.06 -6.85
CA ASP A 306 -9.49 9.54 -7.17
C ASP A 306 -9.42 9.34 -8.71
N PRO A 307 -8.35 9.81 -9.36
CA PRO A 307 -8.18 9.69 -10.81
C PRO A 307 -8.24 8.24 -11.32
N ARG A 308 -8.00 7.24 -10.48
CA ARG A 308 -7.96 5.82 -10.85
C ARG A 308 -9.32 5.17 -10.66
N ILE A 309 -9.87 5.20 -9.44
CA ILE A 309 -11.17 4.61 -9.14
C ILE A 309 -11.82 5.25 -7.91
N THR A 310 -13.09 5.60 -8.05
CA THR A 310 -13.94 6.02 -6.93
C THR A 310 -15.18 5.13 -6.86
N VAL A 311 -15.46 4.57 -5.68
CA VAL A 311 -16.63 3.72 -5.44
C VAL A 311 -17.58 4.42 -4.48
N VAL A 312 -18.76 4.81 -4.96
CA VAL A 312 -19.78 5.49 -4.14
C VAL A 312 -20.83 4.48 -3.66
N ILE A 313 -20.85 4.21 -2.35
CA ILE A 313 -21.77 3.26 -1.71
C ILE A 313 -22.77 4.01 -0.83
N GLY A 314 -24.03 3.60 -0.83
CA GLY A 314 -25.03 4.16 0.08
C GLY A 314 -26.43 3.61 -0.14
N SER A 315 -27.35 3.90 0.78
CA SER A 315 -28.76 3.48 0.70
C SER A 315 -29.54 4.23 -0.38
N ARG A 316 -30.79 3.82 -0.63
CA ARG A 316 -31.67 4.55 -1.55
C ARG A 316 -31.88 5.99 -1.03
N GLY A 317 -31.74 6.97 -1.93
CA GLY A 317 -31.85 8.40 -1.57
C GLY A 317 -30.55 9.06 -1.14
N SER A 318 -29.44 8.33 -1.03
CA SER A 318 -28.14 8.88 -0.59
C SER A 318 -27.41 9.77 -1.62
N GLY A 319 -28.06 10.22 -2.68
CA GLY A 319 -27.46 11.10 -3.70
C GLY A 319 -26.64 10.43 -4.81
N LYS A 320 -26.46 9.10 -4.82
CA LYS A 320 -25.70 8.37 -5.87
C LYS A 320 -26.15 8.70 -7.30
N SER A 321 -27.45 8.60 -7.55
CA SER A 321 -28.02 8.91 -8.88
C SER A 321 -27.87 10.39 -9.21
N THR A 322 -27.96 11.28 -8.21
CA THR A 322 -27.75 12.72 -8.38
C THR A 322 -26.33 13.02 -8.88
N ILE A 323 -25.30 12.35 -8.35
CA ILE A 323 -23.91 12.48 -8.81
C ILE A 323 -23.80 12.09 -10.29
N ILE A 324 -24.34 10.92 -10.66
CA ILE A 324 -24.31 10.41 -12.04
C ILE A 324 -25.05 11.36 -12.99
N GLN A 325 -26.21 11.88 -12.59
CA GLN A 325 -26.98 12.81 -13.41
C GLN A 325 -26.32 14.19 -13.50
N GLY A 326 -25.62 14.65 -12.46
CA GLY A 326 -24.84 15.88 -12.50
C GLY A 326 -23.64 15.78 -13.44
N LEU A 327 -22.88 14.67 -13.37
CA LEU A 327 -21.81 14.38 -14.33
C LEU A 327 -22.36 14.29 -15.75
N ARG A 328 -23.56 13.71 -15.94
CA ARG A 328 -24.22 13.65 -17.24
C ARG A 328 -24.68 15.01 -17.74
N ALA A 329 -25.17 15.90 -16.87
CA ALA A 329 -25.54 17.25 -17.25
C ALA A 329 -24.33 18.05 -17.75
N LEU A 330 -23.18 17.92 -17.08
CA LEU A 330 -21.93 18.58 -17.45
C LEU A 330 -21.28 17.99 -18.72
N TYR A 331 -21.09 16.67 -18.75
CA TYR A 331 -20.23 15.99 -19.74
C TYR A 331 -21.01 15.12 -20.74
N GLY A 332 -22.32 14.95 -20.56
CA GLY A 332 -23.11 13.97 -21.31
C GLY A 332 -23.35 14.31 -22.78
N GLY A 333 -23.18 15.57 -23.20
CA GLY A 333 -23.31 16.01 -24.60
C GLY A 333 -24.55 15.48 -25.35
N ASP A 334 -24.50 15.49 -26.69
CA ASP A 334 -25.45 14.78 -27.57
C ASP A 334 -25.11 13.28 -27.60
N THR A 335 -25.29 12.59 -26.47
CA THR A 335 -25.13 11.14 -26.42
C THR A 335 -26.40 10.44 -26.92
N ASN A 336 -26.22 9.43 -27.77
CA ASN A 336 -27.32 8.56 -28.22
C ASN A 336 -27.73 7.61 -27.07
N LEU A 337 -28.53 8.16 -26.15
CA LEU A 337 -29.05 7.47 -24.98
C LEU A 337 -30.29 6.64 -25.35
N PRO A 338 -30.50 5.48 -24.72
CA PRO A 338 -31.80 4.81 -24.79
C PRO A 338 -32.91 5.74 -24.30
N GLU A 339 -34.07 5.71 -24.97
CA GLU A 339 -35.20 6.62 -24.70
C GLU A 339 -35.56 6.73 -23.20
N SER A 340 -35.61 5.58 -22.51
CA SER A 340 -35.95 5.55 -21.08
C SER A 340 -34.91 6.20 -20.17
N VAL A 341 -33.66 6.27 -20.61
CA VAL A 341 -32.55 6.95 -19.90
C VAL A 341 -32.57 8.44 -20.23
N HIS A 342 -32.87 8.80 -21.49
CA HIS A 342 -33.05 10.17 -21.90
C HIS A 342 -34.19 10.86 -21.13
N GLN A 343 -35.37 10.22 -21.05
CA GLN A 343 -36.52 10.72 -20.27
C GLN A 343 -36.20 10.91 -18.78
N GLU A 344 -35.42 9.99 -18.20
CA GLU A 344 -34.99 10.11 -16.80
C GLU A 344 -34.02 11.28 -16.60
N SER A 345 -33.06 11.45 -17.50
CA SER A 345 -32.12 12.58 -17.47
C SER A 345 -32.85 13.92 -17.59
N ALA A 346 -33.80 14.05 -18.53
CA ALA A 346 -34.62 15.25 -18.70
C ALA A 346 -35.44 15.55 -17.43
N ARG A 347 -36.04 14.53 -16.83
CA ARG A 347 -36.78 14.68 -15.57
C ARG A 347 -35.89 15.17 -14.42
N TYR A 348 -34.65 14.66 -14.31
CA TYR A 348 -33.70 15.17 -13.32
C TYR A 348 -33.36 16.65 -13.55
N GLN A 349 -33.16 17.06 -14.81
CA GLN A 349 -32.88 18.46 -15.14
C GLN A 349 -34.05 19.39 -14.80
N GLU A 350 -35.29 18.97 -15.05
CA GLU A 350 -36.49 19.77 -14.81
C GLU A 350 -36.97 19.77 -13.35
N GLU A 351 -36.85 18.64 -12.63
CA GLU A 351 -37.38 18.49 -11.27
C GLU A 351 -36.32 18.68 -10.19
N VAL A 352 -35.08 18.22 -10.42
CA VAL A 352 -34.01 18.17 -9.40
C VAL A 352 -33.00 19.31 -9.58
N PHE A 353 -32.60 19.57 -10.82
CA PHE A 353 -31.56 20.54 -11.15
C PHE A 353 -32.08 21.89 -11.68
N ARG A 354 -33.38 22.13 -11.57
CA ARG A 354 -34.04 23.33 -12.10
C ARG A 354 -33.35 24.63 -11.71
N ASP A 355 -33.03 24.76 -10.42
CA ASP A 355 -32.39 25.92 -9.82
C ASP A 355 -30.94 25.60 -9.41
N ALA A 356 -30.41 24.45 -9.85
CA ALA A 356 -29.11 23.98 -9.42
C ALA A 356 -27.97 24.59 -10.22
N THR A 357 -26.85 24.82 -9.53
CA THR A 357 -25.56 25.10 -10.16
C THR A 357 -24.67 23.88 -9.95
N ILE A 358 -24.25 23.25 -11.04
CA ILE A 358 -23.42 22.05 -11.02
C ILE A 358 -22.04 22.45 -11.51
N THR A 359 -21.03 22.32 -10.67
CA THR A 359 -19.65 22.68 -10.97
C THR A 359 -18.76 21.45 -10.89
N SER A 360 -17.78 21.32 -11.77
CA SER A 360 -16.86 20.19 -11.81
C SER A 360 -15.46 20.65 -12.18
N SER A 361 -14.48 20.33 -11.34
CA SER A 361 -13.06 20.50 -11.66
C SER A 361 -12.58 19.26 -12.43
N PHE A 362 -11.79 19.49 -13.48
CA PHE A 362 -11.21 18.41 -14.28
C PHE A 362 -9.77 18.74 -14.69
N VAL A 363 -9.00 17.69 -14.94
CA VAL A 363 -7.59 17.77 -15.33
C VAL A 363 -7.41 17.17 -16.72
N GLU A 364 -6.70 17.89 -17.59
CA GLU A 364 -6.37 17.46 -18.94
C GLU A 364 -5.18 16.49 -18.98
N SER A 365 -5.17 15.54 -19.92
CA SER A 365 -4.12 14.52 -20.01
C SER A 365 -2.74 15.05 -20.44
N LEU A 366 -2.70 16.02 -21.37
CA LEU A 366 -1.45 16.46 -22.01
C LEU A 366 -0.78 17.62 -21.26
N SER A 367 -1.57 18.59 -20.84
CA SER A 367 -1.10 19.81 -20.19
C SER A 367 -1.01 19.67 -18.66
N SER A 368 -1.72 18.68 -18.08
CA SER A 368 -2.03 18.62 -16.64
C SER A 368 -2.69 19.91 -16.13
N ALA A 369 -3.27 20.73 -17.03
CA ALA A 369 -3.99 21.93 -16.66
C ALA A 369 -5.31 21.55 -16.02
N GLU A 370 -5.67 22.30 -14.98
CA GLU A 370 -6.96 22.21 -14.31
C GLU A 370 -7.88 23.31 -14.82
N ASP A 371 -9.13 22.96 -15.13
CA ASP A 371 -10.19 23.90 -15.45
C ASP A 371 -11.49 23.47 -14.75
N THR A 372 -12.44 24.38 -14.67
CA THR A 372 -13.73 24.19 -14.00
C THR A 372 -14.85 24.36 -15.00
N ALA A 373 -15.70 23.34 -15.11
CA ALA A 373 -16.94 23.38 -15.87
C ALA A 373 -18.11 23.72 -14.94
N THR A 374 -18.99 24.62 -15.37
CA THR A 374 -20.24 24.94 -14.68
C THR A 374 -21.42 24.70 -15.60
N TRP A 375 -22.42 23.98 -15.12
CA TRP A 375 -23.69 23.74 -15.79
C TRP A 375 -24.84 24.36 -14.99
N GLN A 376 -25.71 25.05 -15.70
CA GLN A 376 -27.02 25.49 -15.23
C GLN A 376 -28.04 25.23 -16.36
N LEU A 377 -29.29 24.97 -16.00
CA LEU A 377 -30.34 24.65 -16.98
C LEU A 377 -30.51 25.74 -18.06
N ALA A 378 -30.36 27.01 -17.69
CA ALA A 378 -30.55 28.15 -18.59
C ALA A 378 -29.38 28.40 -19.55
N SER A 379 -28.14 28.09 -19.15
CA SER A 379 -26.92 28.42 -19.89
C SER A 379 -26.21 27.21 -20.50
N GLY A 380 -26.60 25.99 -20.12
CA GLY A 380 -25.83 24.79 -20.42
C GLY A 380 -24.47 24.79 -19.71
N THR A 381 -23.53 24.00 -20.24
CA THR A 381 -22.16 23.91 -19.71
C THR A 381 -21.27 25.03 -20.25
N GLN A 382 -20.51 25.67 -19.37
CA GLN A 382 -19.47 26.65 -19.68
C GLN A 382 -18.18 26.31 -18.91
N THR A 383 -17.02 26.60 -19.46
CA THR A 383 -15.72 26.40 -18.79
C THR A 383 -15.11 27.74 -18.36
N ALA A 384 -14.35 27.75 -17.26
CA ALA A 384 -13.82 28.99 -16.68
C ALA A 384 -12.61 29.53 -17.44
N LEU A 385 -11.78 28.66 -18.02
CA LEU A 385 -10.58 29.01 -18.79
C LEU A 385 -10.77 28.80 -20.30
N ASP A 386 -12.02 28.63 -20.76
CA ASP A 386 -12.37 28.30 -22.15
C ASP A 386 -11.67 27.03 -22.68
N HIS A 387 -11.20 26.13 -21.80
CA HIS A 387 -10.67 24.85 -22.24
C HIS A 387 -11.80 23.95 -22.75
N SER A 388 -11.46 23.01 -23.62
CA SER A 388 -12.41 22.00 -24.06
C SER A 388 -12.66 21.00 -22.93
N LEU A 389 -13.92 20.63 -22.72
CA LEU A 389 -14.26 19.60 -21.74
C LEU A 389 -13.52 18.29 -22.08
N ILE A 390 -13.03 17.63 -21.05
CA ILE A 390 -12.51 16.27 -21.18
C ILE A 390 -13.62 15.32 -21.61
N ASN A 391 -13.26 14.30 -22.39
CA ASN A 391 -14.22 13.30 -22.84
C ASN A 391 -14.56 12.34 -21.68
N VAL A 392 -15.70 12.57 -21.03
CA VAL A 392 -16.19 11.72 -19.92
C VAL A 392 -17.38 10.90 -20.40
N ARG A 393 -17.26 9.58 -20.27
CA ARG A 393 -18.38 8.67 -20.55
C ARG A 393 -19.13 8.35 -19.26
N VAL A 394 -20.32 8.91 -19.12
CA VAL A 394 -21.19 8.65 -17.96
C VAL A 394 -22.18 7.55 -18.29
N VAL A 395 -22.09 6.39 -17.62
CA VAL A 395 -23.01 5.26 -17.84
C VAL A 395 -23.74 4.92 -16.54
N SER A 396 -25.07 4.90 -16.58
CA SER A 396 -25.89 4.47 -15.44
C SER A 396 -26.20 2.97 -15.50
N GLN A 397 -26.57 2.37 -14.35
CA GLN A 397 -27.00 0.97 -14.31
C GLN A 397 -28.19 0.70 -15.23
N LYS A 398 -29.14 1.64 -15.32
CA LYS A 398 -30.30 1.53 -16.22
C LYS A 398 -29.88 1.55 -17.68
N GLU A 399 -28.89 2.39 -18.03
CA GLU A 399 -28.35 2.42 -19.39
C GLU A 399 -27.66 1.12 -19.77
N LEU A 400 -26.84 0.55 -18.87
CA LEU A 400 -26.24 -0.77 -19.09
C LEU A 400 -27.33 -1.82 -19.36
N PHE A 401 -28.36 -1.87 -18.50
CA PHE A 401 -29.47 -2.81 -18.67
C PHE A 401 -30.16 -2.68 -20.02
N GLU A 402 -30.54 -1.46 -20.43
CA GLU A 402 -31.25 -1.22 -21.69
C GLU A 402 -30.38 -1.55 -22.91
N ARG A 403 -29.09 -1.20 -22.89
CA ARG A 403 -28.15 -1.53 -23.99
C ARG A 403 -27.93 -3.04 -24.11
N THR A 404 -27.80 -3.75 -22.99
CA THR A 404 -27.63 -5.22 -23.01
C THR A 404 -28.93 -5.92 -23.43
N ARG A 405 -30.11 -5.43 -23.00
CA ARG A 405 -31.40 -5.98 -23.43
C ARG A 405 -31.58 -5.89 -24.94
N ALA A 406 -31.23 -4.74 -25.53
CA ALA A 406 -31.29 -4.56 -26.98
C ALA A 406 -30.39 -5.55 -27.73
N CYS A 407 -29.16 -5.78 -27.23
CA CYS A 407 -28.21 -6.73 -27.82
C CYS A 407 -28.69 -8.20 -27.75
N LEU A 408 -29.30 -8.59 -26.63
CA LEU A 408 -29.87 -9.94 -26.46
C LEU A 408 -31.07 -10.19 -27.39
N LEU A 409 -31.90 -9.18 -27.61
CA LEU A 409 -33.03 -9.26 -28.54
C LEU A 409 -32.58 -9.41 -30.00
N THR A 410 -31.43 -8.84 -30.37
CA THR A 410 -30.83 -9.02 -31.71
C THR A 410 -30.15 -10.37 -31.92
N LEU A 411 -29.68 -11.04 -30.85
CA LEU A 411 -29.01 -12.35 -30.94
C LEU A 411 -29.95 -13.54 -30.79
N GLY A 412 -31.12 -13.37 -30.16
CA GLY A 412 -32.12 -14.43 -29.96
C GLY A 412 -33.15 -14.57 -31.10
N GLY A 413 -32.95 -13.90 -32.23
CA GLY A 413 -33.85 -13.91 -33.39
C GLY A 413 -33.43 -14.85 -34.52
N GLY A 414 -32.58 -15.84 -34.25
CA GLY A 414 -32.10 -16.85 -35.22
C GLY A 414 -32.71 -18.22 -35.00
#